data_AF-A0A6G2DP46-F1
#
_entry.id   AF-A0A6G2DP46-F1
#
_cell.length_a   1.000
_cell.length_b   1.000
_cell.length_c   1.000
_cell.angle_alpha   90.00
_cell.angle_beta   90.00
_cell.angle_gamma   90.00
#
_symmetry.space_group_name_H-M   'P 1'
#
loop_
_entity.id
_entity.type
_entity.pdbx_description
1 polymer ?
#
loop_
_entity_poly.entity_id
_entity_poly.type
_entity_poly.pdbx_seq_one_letter_code
_entity_poly.pdbx_strand_id
1 'polypeptide(L)'
;RLAIEICSLLDRNKYNIICVKSNNQDIYQDVKRNLNLHKENIVFIDDVNTTQNYISTLGLLNTTSNIRFILTVRDYAKKDVINNIKVYGYNNIEPELIKDDNFKELLNQFSRNDFTNQEIEHIKTISKSNPRIAVIAAKLSSSQD
;
A
#
# COMPACT_ATOMS: atom_id res chain seq x y z
N ARG A 1 2.22 2.11 0.66
CA ARG A 1 3.53 1.66 0.11
C ARG A 1 3.98 0.34 0.74
N LEU A 2 3.83 0.15 2.05
CA LEU A 2 4.12 -1.12 2.74
C LEU A 2 3.52 -2.36 2.04
N ALA A 3 2.22 -2.36 1.76
CA ALA A 3 1.56 -3.51 1.12
C ALA A 3 2.13 -3.84 -0.28
N ILE A 4 2.49 -2.83 -1.07
CA ILE A 4 3.13 -3.03 -2.39
C ILE A 4 4.52 -3.62 -2.23
N GLU A 5 5.29 -3.17 -1.23
CA GLU A 5 6.61 -3.73 -0.93
C GLU A 5 6.51 -5.19 -0.46
N ILE A 6 5.53 -5.51 0.39
CA ILE A 6 5.25 -6.90 0.74
C ILE A 6 4.96 -7.70 -0.54
N CYS A 7 4.13 -7.17 -1.44
CA CYS A 7 3.83 -7.82 -2.71
C CYS A 7 5.04 -7.94 -3.66
N SER A 8 6.06 -7.10 -3.57
CA SER A 8 7.29 -7.23 -4.37
C SER A 8 8.22 -8.32 -3.83
N LEU A 9 8.20 -8.57 -2.51
CA LEU A 9 9.04 -9.56 -1.83
C LEU A 9 8.49 -11.00 -1.90
N LEU A 10 7.21 -11.18 -2.23
CA LEU A 10 6.60 -12.51 -2.35
C LEU A 10 7.12 -13.27 -3.59
N ASP A 11 7.38 -14.56 -3.42
CA ASP A 11 7.85 -15.44 -4.49
C ASP A 11 6.80 -15.59 -5.62
N ARG A 12 7.12 -15.03 -6.80
CA ARG A 12 6.29 -15.06 -8.01
C ARG A 12 6.13 -16.47 -8.59
N ASN A 13 7.01 -17.42 -8.24
CA ASN A 13 6.86 -18.81 -8.65
C ASN A 13 5.74 -19.49 -7.87
N LYS A 14 5.62 -19.18 -6.58
CA LYS A 14 4.58 -19.72 -5.69
C LYS A 14 3.24 -18.97 -5.80
N TYR A 15 3.29 -17.64 -5.85
CA TYR A 15 2.10 -16.80 -5.77
C TYR A 15 1.80 -16.07 -7.09
N ASN A 16 0.52 -16.01 -7.45
CA ASN A 16 0.02 -15.05 -8.44
C ASN A 16 -0.40 -13.77 -7.70
N ILE A 17 0.17 -12.63 -8.06
CA ILE A 17 0.02 -11.39 -7.28
C ILE A 17 -0.67 -10.35 -8.15
N ILE A 18 -1.87 -9.95 -7.73
CA ILE A 18 -2.73 -9.03 -8.47
C ILE A 18 -2.86 -7.76 -7.62
N CYS A 19 -2.26 -6.67 -8.08
CA CYS A 19 -2.35 -5.37 -7.42
C CYS A 19 -3.42 -4.53 -8.11
N VAL A 20 -4.43 -4.10 -7.36
CA VAL A 20 -5.58 -3.36 -7.85
C VAL A 20 -5.62 -2.00 -7.19
N LYS A 21 -5.78 -0.95 -7.99
CA LYS A 21 -6.13 0.38 -7.52
C LYS A 21 -7.41 0.79 -8.23
N SER A 22 -8.48 0.97 -7.47
CA SER A 22 -9.77 1.37 -8.04
C SER A 22 -10.11 2.80 -7.64
N ASN A 23 -10.34 3.64 -8.65
CA ASN A 23 -10.82 5.00 -8.49
C ASN A 23 -12.34 5.01 -8.67
N ASN A 24 -13.07 4.39 -7.74
CA ASN A 24 -14.53 4.19 -7.75
C ASN A 24 -15.08 3.30 -8.89
N GLN A 25 -14.32 2.29 -9.32
CA GLN A 25 -14.75 1.31 -10.31
C GLN A 25 -14.97 -0.08 -9.68
N ASP A 26 -15.83 -0.88 -10.30
CA ASP A 26 -15.96 -2.31 -9.97
C ASP A 26 -14.72 -3.06 -10.49
N ILE A 27 -14.20 -3.98 -9.69
CA ILE A 27 -12.95 -4.71 -9.95
C ILE A 27 -13.16 -6.22 -10.11
N TYR A 28 -14.39 -6.73 -9.92
CA TYR A 28 -14.63 -8.17 -9.86
C TYR A 28 -14.19 -8.89 -11.14
N GLN A 29 -14.58 -8.37 -12.31
CA GLN A 29 -14.29 -9.02 -13.59
C GLN A 29 -12.80 -9.01 -13.88
N ASP A 30 -12.12 -7.90 -13.60
CA ASP A 30 -10.68 -7.75 -13.84
C ASP A 30 -9.87 -8.66 -12.93
N VAL A 31 -10.21 -8.72 -11.64
CA VAL A 31 -9.54 -9.65 -10.71
C VAL A 31 -9.79 -11.10 -11.16
N LYS A 32 -11.04 -11.47 -11.44
CA LYS A 32 -11.41 -12.84 -11.82
C LYS A 32 -10.67 -13.32 -13.06
N ARG A 33 -10.53 -12.47 -14.08
CA ARG A 33 -9.82 -12.81 -15.34
C ARG A 33 -8.32 -13.05 -15.13
N ASN A 34 -7.74 -12.45 -14.10
CA ASN A 34 -6.31 -12.55 -13.82
C ASN A 34 -5.96 -13.59 -12.74
N LEU A 35 -6.96 -14.35 -12.24
CA LEU A 35 -6.72 -15.44 -11.31
C LEU A 35 -5.95 -16.58 -11.99
N ASN A 36 -5.01 -17.16 -11.25
CA ASN A 36 -4.28 -18.35 -11.66
C ASN A 36 -4.83 -19.57 -10.92
N LEU A 37 -5.20 -20.62 -11.67
CA LEU A 37 -5.79 -21.85 -11.11
C LEU A 37 -4.75 -22.76 -10.44
N HIS A 38 -3.47 -22.61 -10.77
CA HIS A 38 -2.38 -23.47 -10.30
C HIS A 38 -1.52 -22.84 -9.22
N LYS A 39 -1.77 -21.56 -8.89
CA LYS A 39 -1.06 -20.82 -7.84
C LYS A 39 -2.03 -20.32 -6.79
N GLU A 40 -1.47 -20.02 -5.63
CA GLU A 40 -2.17 -19.23 -4.61
C GLU A 40 -2.18 -17.77 -5.06
N ASN A 41 -3.37 -17.16 -5.08
CA ASN A 41 -3.60 -15.80 -5.56
C ASN A 41 -3.58 -14.84 -4.38
N ILE A 42 -2.73 -13.82 -4.44
CA ILE A 42 -2.72 -12.70 -3.51
C ILE A 42 -3.31 -11.51 -4.24
N VAL A 43 -4.53 -11.13 -3.86
CA VAL A 43 -5.22 -9.95 -4.40
C VAL A 43 -5.00 -8.80 -3.43
N PHE A 44 -4.15 -7.85 -3.84
CA PHE A 44 -3.93 -6.62 -3.12
C PHE A 44 -4.85 -5.52 -3.67
N ILE A 45 -5.71 -4.94 -2.82
CA ILE A 45 -6.58 -3.81 -3.18
C ILE A 45 -6.09 -2.57 -2.42
N ASP A 46 -5.56 -1.60 -3.15
CA ASP A 46 -5.09 -0.33 -2.60
C ASP A 46 -6.24 0.66 -2.38
N ASP A 47 -6.25 1.36 -1.24
CA ASP A 47 -7.30 2.30 -0.82
C ASP A 47 -8.71 1.68 -1.00
N VAL A 48 -8.97 0.52 -0.37
CA VAL A 48 -10.22 -0.26 -0.58
C VAL A 48 -11.48 0.56 -0.33
N ASN A 49 -11.41 1.57 0.55
CA ASN A 49 -12.52 2.50 0.81
C ASN A 49 -12.91 3.38 -0.40
N THR A 50 -12.13 3.39 -1.48
CA THR A 50 -12.48 4.03 -2.77
C THR A 50 -12.82 3.03 -3.86
N THR A 51 -12.95 1.75 -3.53
CA THR A 51 -13.32 0.70 -4.48
C THR A 51 -14.82 0.44 -4.45
N GLN A 52 -15.47 0.50 -5.61
CA GLN A 52 -16.90 0.22 -5.70
C GLN A 52 -17.15 -1.28 -5.52
N ASN A 53 -18.25 -1.64 -4.84
CA ASN A 53 -18.71 -3.01 -4.66
C ASN A 53 -17.68 -3.98 -4.05
N TYR A 54 -16.65 -3.48 -3.36
CA TYR A 54 -15.54 -4.31 -2.90
C TYR A 54 -16.00 -5.49 -2.01
N ILE A 55 -17.03 -5.31 -1.18
CA ILE A 55 -17.59 -6.41 -0.36
C ILE A 55 -18.24 -7.50 -1.21
N SER A 56 -18.97 -7.13 -2.25
CA SER A 56 -19.53 -8.12 -3.19
C SER A 56 -18.41 -8.85 -3.92
N THR A 57 -17.37 -8.14 -4.34
CA THR A 57 -16.16 -8.74 -4.92
C THR A 57 -15.49 -9.72 -3.98
N LEU A 58 -15.25 -9.33 -2.72
CA LEU A 58 -14.65 -10.21 -1.71
C LEU A 58 -15.52 -11.46 -1.51
N GLY A 59 -16.83 -11.30 -1.35
CA GLY A 59 -17.75 -12.42 -1.16
C GLY A 59 -17.77 -13.39 -2.35
N LEU A 60 -17.81 -12.88 -3.58
CA LEU A 60 -17.83 -13.70 -4.79
C LEU A 60 -16.50 -14.41 -5.06
N LEU A 61 -15.38 -13.83 -4.64
CA LEU A 61 -14.05 -14.44 -4.81
C LEU A 61 -13.69 -15.38 -3.65
N ASN A 62 -14.21 -15.13 -2.44
CA ASN A 62 -13.94 -15.96 -1.28
C ASN A 62 -14.53 -17.38 -1.37
N THR A 63 -15.34 -17.68 -2.40
CA THR A 63 -15.76 -19.06 -2.70
C THR A 63 -14.61 -19.93 -3.22
N THR A 64 -13.47 -19.34 -3.55
CA THR A 64 -12.31 -20.06 -4.08
C THR A 64 -11.20 -20.12 -3.02
N SER A 65 -10.79 -21.33 -2.64
CA SER A 65 -9.86 -21.56 -1.52
C SER A 65 -8.41 -21.13 -1.79
N ASN A 66 -8.06 -20.80 -3.04
CA ASN A 66 -6.71 -20.39 -3.42
C ASN A 66 -6.54 -18.86 -3.52
N ILE A 67 -7.37 -18.08 -2.81
CA ILE A 67 -7.32 -16.60 -2.85
C ILE A 67 -7.11 -16.05 -1.44
N ARG A 68 -6.17 -15.11 -1.30
CA ARG A 68 -5.99 -14.27 -0.12
C ARG A 68 -6.05 -12.81 -0.50
N PHE A 69 -6.52 -11.98 0.44
CA PHE A 69 -6.64 -10.54 0.24
C PHE A 69 -5.66 -9.78 1.12
N ILE A 70 -5.07 -8.74 0.55
CA ILE A 70 -4.38 -7.67 1.28
C ILE A 70 -5.14 -6.39 0.95
N LEU A 71 -5.57 -5.66 1.97
CA LEU A 71 -6.32 -4.40 1.79
C LEU A 71 -5.55 -3.28 2.47
N THR A 72 -5.41 -2.13 1.82
CA THR A 72 -5.08 -0.88 2.51
C THR A 72 -6.35 -0.05 2.67
N VAL A 73 -6.45 0.65 3.79
CA VAL A 73 -7.60 1.50 4.12
C VAL A 73 -7.10 2.75 4.82
N ARG A 74 -7.76 3.88 4.57
CA ARG A 74 -7.48 5.12 5.29
C ARG A 74 -8.11 5.13 6.67
N ASP A 75 -7.47 5.80 7.62
CA ASP A 75 -7.89 5.79 9.04
C ASP A 75 -9.36 6.17 9.24
N TYR A 76 -9.83 7.17 8.50
CA TYR A 76 -11.23 7.62 8.58
C TYR A 76 -12.25 6.56 8.14
N ALA A 77 -11.86 5.60 7.29
CA ALA A 77 -12.74 4.55 6.77
C ALA A 77 -12.46 3.18 7.42
N LYS A 78 -11.42 3.07 8.25
CA LYS A 78 -10.95 1.82 8.86
C LYS A 78 -12.05 1.07 9.61
N LYS A 79 -12.83 1.79 10.43
CA LYS A 79 -13.91 1.20 11.22
C LYS A 79 -14.97 0.54 10.34
N ASP A 80 -15.41 1.22 9.30
CA ASP A 80 -16.45 0.73 8.39
C ASP A 80 -15.94 -0.47 7.59
N VAL A 81 -14.72 -0.38 7.07
CA VAL A 81 -14.10 -1.50 6.35
C VAL A 81 -13.96 -2.73 7.22
N ILE A 82 -13.45 -2.59 8.46
CA ILE A 82 -13.32 -3.71 9.41
C ILE A 82 -14.69 -4.33 9.70
N ASN A 83 -15.71 -3.51 9.94
CA ASN A 83 -17.07 -4.00 10.18
C ASN A 83 -17.61 -4.84 9.03
N ASN A 84 -17.27 -4.47 7.79
CA ASN A 84 -17.74 -5.18 6.61
C ASN A 84 -16.96 -6.48 6.34
N ILE A 85 -15.66 -6.54 6.66
CA ILE A 85 -14.82 -7.72 6.36
C ILE A 85 -14.72 -8.72 7.51
N LYS A 86 -15.11 -8.36 8.74
CA LYS A 86 -14.94 -9.22 9.93
C LYS A 86 -15.55 -10.62 9.78
N VAL A 87 -16.60 -10.76 8.97
CA VAL A 87 -17.26 -12.04 8.68
C VAL A 87 -16.34 -13.04 7.96
N TYR A 88 -15.33 -12.55 7.24
CA TYR A 88 -14.36 -13.37 6.52
C TYR A 88 -13.13 -13.73 7.37
N GLY A 89 -13.01 -13.20 8.59
CA GLY A 89 -11.77 -13.21 9.37
C GLY A 89 -10.73 -12.25 8.79
N TYR A 90 -9.96 -11.59 9.65
CA TYR A 90 -8.91 -10.66 9.22
C TYR A 90 -7.77 -10.56 10.23
N ASN A 91 -6.60 -10.19 9.73
CA ASN A 91 -5.47 -9.71 10.53
C ASN A 91 -5.23 -8.24 10.19
N ASN A 92 -4.97 -7.41 11.21
CA ASN A 92 -4.68 -5.99 11.02
C ASN A 92 -3.20 -5.72 11.26
N ILE A 93 -2.59 -4.92 10.40
CA ILE A 93 -1.23 -4.41 10.55
C ILE A 93 -1.32 -2.89 10.48
N GLU A 94 -0.93 -2.22 11.56
CA GLU A 94 -0.92 -0.77 11.65
C GLU A 94 0.51 -0.26 11.39
N PRO A 95 0.75 0.47 10.29
CA PRO A 95 2.08 1.01 10.02
C PRO A 95 2.42 2.08 11.07
N GLU A 96 3.60 1.98 11.68
CA GLU A 96 4.09 3.01 12.59
C GLU A 96 4.45 4.30 11.85
N LEU A 97 4.31 5.43 12.55
CA LEU A 97 4.84 6.70 12.08
C LEU A 97 6.37 6.62 11.97
N ILE A 98 6.92 7.27 10.95
CA ILE A 98 8.37 7.32 10.74
C ILE A 98 9.01 8.08 11.89
N LYS A 99 9.91 7.42 12.63
CA LYS A 99 10.74 8.03 13.67
C LYS A 99 11.82 8.92 13.05
N ASP A 100 12.33 9.89 13.80
CA ASP A 100 13.30 10.88 13.30
C ASP A 100 14.57 10.25 12.69
N ASP A 101 15.12 9.20 13.31
CA ASP A 101 16.32 8.53 12.79
C ASP A 101 16.06 7.86 11.43
N ASN A 102 14.89 7.22 11.30
CA ASN A 102 14.43 6.60 10.04
C ASN A 102 14.12 7.65 8.96
N PHE A 103 13.85 8.90 9.34
CA PHE A 103 13.57 9.97 8.40
C PHE A 103 14.81 10.35 7.59
N LYS A 104 15.98 10.45 8.25
CA LYS A 104 17.24 10.71 7.54
C LYS A 104 17.57 9.61 6.55
N GLU A 105 17.46 8.35 6.99
CA GLU A 105 17.65 7.18 6.13
C GLU A 105 16.68 7.19 4.93
N LEU A 106 15.41 7.54 5.16
CA LEU A 106 14.42 7.67 4.10
C LEU A 106 14.85 8.72 3.06
N LEU A 107 15.30 9.90 3.47
CA LEU A 107 15.70 10.95 2.53
C LEU A 107 16.91 10.53 1.69
N ASN A 108 17.91 9.93 2.34
CA ASN A 108 19.12 9.46 1.67
C ASN A 108 18.85 8.39 0.60
N GLN A 109 17.80 7.57 0.74
CA GLN A 109 17.39 6.61 -0.31
C GLN A 109 16.92 7.30 -1.61
N PHE A 110 16.56 8.58 -1.56
CA PHE A 110 16.03 9.32 -2.71
C PHE A 110 16.91 10.48 -3.16
N SER A 111 18.15 10.57 -2.65
CA SER A 111 19.15 11.56 -3.05
C SER A 111 20.42 10.88 -3.55
N ARG A 112 21.20 11.61 -4.35
CA ARG A 112 22.55 11.19 -4.78
C ARG A 112 23.62 11.55 -3.74
N ASN A 113 23.39 12.62 -2.99
CA ASN A 113 24.28 13.15 -1.98
C ASN A 113 23.62 13.06 -0.60
N ASP A 114 24.43 12.92 0.45
CA ASP A 114 23.93 13.00 1.82
C ASP A 114 23.40 14.40 2.13
N PHE A 115 22.23 14.48 2.75
CA PHE A 115 21.72 15.74 3.25
C PHE A 115 22.47 16.18 4.52
N THR A 116 22.81 17.47 4.58
CA THR A 116 23.23 18.11 5.82
C THR A 116 22.09 18.16 6.83
N ASN A 117 22.41 18.26 8.12
CA ASN A 117 21.38 18.38 9.16
C ASN A 117 20.46 19.60 8.95
N GLN A 118 20.98 20.70 8.38
CA GLN A 118 20.19 21.90 8.09
C GLN A 118 19.15 21.66 6.99
N GLU A 119 19.52 20.93 5.93
CA GLU A 119 18.61 20.55 4.85
C GLU A 119 17.54 19.57 5.33
N ILE A 120 17.91 18.61 6.18
CA ILE A 120 16.96 17.67 6.79
C ILE A 120 15.91 18.41 7.60
N GLU A 121 16.31 19.34 8.47
CA GLU A 121 15.38 20.14 9.28
C GLU A 121 14.49 21.05 8.40
N HIS A 122 15.03 21.59 7.31
CA HIS A 122 14.25 22.35 6.34
C HIS A 122 13.18 21.48 5.65
N ILE A 123 13.55 20.28 5.20
CA ILE A 123 12.62 19.31 4.59
C ILE A 123 11.57 18.84 5.60
N LYS A 124 11.94 18.58 6.87
CA LYS A 124 10.98 18.26 7.94
C LYS A 124 9.96 19.38 8.13
N THR A 125 10.43 20.62 8.16
CA THR A 125 9.58 21.80 8.34
C THR A 125 8.56 21.95 7.20
N ILE A 126 9.01 21.84 5.94
CA ILE A 126 8.12 21.93 4.76
C ILE A 126 7.15 20.75 4.72
N SER A 127 7.63 19.54 5.01
CA SER A 127 6.83 18.32 4.89
C SER A 127 5.82 18.16 6.01
N LYS A 128 5.97 18.86 7.15
CA LYS A 128 5.10 18.73 8.34
C LYS A 128 4.90 17.26 8.71
N SER A 129 6.00 16.50 8.75
CA SER A 129 6.01 15.06 9.03
C SER A 129 5.27 14.18 8.02
N ASN A 130 4.94 14.69 6.83
CA ASN A 130 4.36 13.90 5.74
C ASN A 130 5.48 13.23 4.91
N PRO A 131 5.64 11.90 4.98
CA PRO A 131 6.73 11.21 4.27
C PRO A 131 6.68 11.39 2.75
N ARG A 132 5.48 11.57 2.16
CA ARG A 132 5.36 11.80 0.71
C ARG A 132 5.92 13.16 0.32
N ILE A 133 5.59 14.21 1.07
CA ILE A 133 6.11 15.55 0.81
C ILE A 133 7.62 15.59 1.04
N ALA A 134 8.09 14.94 2.11
CA ALA A 134 9.52 14.83 2.41
C ALA A 134 10.32 14.19 1.27
N VAL A 135 9.84 13.07 0.73
CA VAL A 135 10.47 12.39 -0.43
C VAL A 135 10.43 13.25 -1.69
N ILE A 136 9.35 14.00 -1.94
CA ILE A 136 9.28 14.93 -3.08
C ILE A 136 10.31 16.05 -2.93
N ALA A 137 10.39 16.66 -1.75
CA ALA A 137 11.35 17.73 -1.47
C ALA A 137 12.79 17.24 -1.66
N ALA A 138 13.14 16.07 -1.11
CA ALA A 138 14.48 15.47 -1.29
C ALA A 138 14.83 15.28 -2.78
N LYS A 139 13.92 14.72 -3.57
CA LYS A 139 14.16 14.51 -5.01
C LYS A 139 14.32 15.82 -5.77
N LEU A 140 13.56 16.85 -5.43
CA LEU A 140 13.66 18.15 -6.09
C LEU A 140 14.98 18.85 -5.75
N SER A 141 15.41 18.79 -4.48
CA SER A 141 16.71 19.30 -4.05
C SER A 141 17.86 18.61 -4.78
N SER A 142 17.82 17.29 -4.96
CA SER A 142 18.87 16.53 -5.67
C SER A 142 18.86 16.70 -7.19
N SER A 143 17.86 17.39 -7.76
CA SER A 143 17.72 17.61 -9.21
C SER A 143 18.24 18.98 -9.66
N GLN A 144 18.62 19.85 -8.71
CA GLN A 144 19.14 21.20 -8.99
C GLN A 144 20.67 21.25 -9.04
N ASP A 145 21.34 20.11 -8.83
CA ASP A 145 22.78 19.86 -9.07
C ASP A 145 23.00 19.21 -10.45
#